data_AF-A0A084SVV5-F1
#
_entry.id   AF-A0A084SVV5-F1
#
_cell.length_a   1.000
_cell.length_b   1.000
_cell.length_c   1.000
_cell.angle_alpha   90.00
_cell.angle_beta   90.00
_cell.angle_gamma   90.00
#
_symmetry.space_group_name_H-M   'P 1'
#
loop_
_entity.id
_entity.type
_entity.pdbx_description
1 polymer ?
#
loop_
_entity_poly.entity_id
_entity_poly.type
_entity_poly.pdbx_seq_one_letter_code
_entity_poly.pdbx_strand_id
1 'polypeptide(L)'
;MPTTRGLFEYVTCWSYAGGIMITAVLLALLCSSPDSASQALPPGALGAPPRADESPTAWACTVETLRAGRECIFEADVSSSTDVQAQAAGNVRTLKDIGHALCTQASKPPTGVTTDKNLVSQCERKFSDAAEDHCGLDGKTPIIDAKGRFAPAARACYRQLSQVLQDTTMMATVASACCQCAQKRNCPGTGERCYENVSRQEMGASVLACLSNQCGEACSLVMPASQATSGEVRPVRQQARRSSQLSGSL
;
A
#
# COMPACT_ATOMS: atom_id res chain seq x y z
N MET A 1 -47.88 45.46 13.93
CA MET A 1 -49.35 45.40 13.96
C MET A 1 -49.83 44.34 12.99
N PRO A 2 -50.88 43.60 13.33
CA PRO A 2 -50.96 42.12 13.40
C PRO A 2 -51.77 41.53 12.22
N THR A 3 -51.95 40.21 12.01
CA THR A 3 -52.76 39.22 12.78
C THR A 3 -52.52 37.81 12.17
N THR A 4 -52.06 36.79 12.93
CA THR A 4 -52.79 35.59 13.49
C THR A 4 -53.50 34.69 12.45
N ARG A 5 -53.54 33.34 12.50
CA ARG A 5 -53.34 32.29 13.52
C ARG A 5 -53.51 30.88 12.86
N GLY A 6 -53.01 29.82 13.52
CA GLY A 6 -53.35 28.39 13.33
C GLY A 6 -52.10 27.54 13.00
N LEU A 7 -51.38 26.83 13.89
CA LEU A 7 -51.62 25.91 15.02
C LEU A 7 -52.19 24.52 14.67
N PHE A 8 -51.34 23.50 14.94
CA PHE A 8 -51.59 22.05 15.14
C PHE A 8 -52.08 21.28 13.88
N GLU A 9 -51.58 20.11 13.46
CA GLU A 9 -50.97 18.90 14.04
C GLU A 9 -50.05 18.29 12.93
N TYR A 10 -48.97 17.51 13.13
CA TYR A 10 -48.97 16.15 13.63
C TYR A 10 -47.53 15.68 13.91
N VAL A 11 -47.30 15.26 15.15
CA VAL A 11 -46.77 13.95 15.55
C VAL A 11 -45.54 13.39 14.82
N THR A 12 -44.47 13.35 15.59
CA THR A 12 -43.31 12.46 15.52
C THR A 12 -43.62 11.05 15.01
N CYS A 13 -42.93 10.60 13.96
CA CYS A 13 -42.75 9.18 13.65
C CYS A 13 -41.25 8.84 13.63
N TRP A 14 -40.63 8.89 14.82
CA TRP A 14 -39.50 8.02 15.12
C TRP A 14 -40.09 6.69 15.57
N SER A 15 -40.13 5.71 14.66
CA SER A 15 -40.36 4.32 15.04
C SER A 15 -39.91 3.35 13.94
N TYR A 16 -38.96 2.51 14.32
CA TYR A 16 -38.90 1.09 13.97
C TYR A 16 -38.90 0.72 12.48
N ALA A 17 -37.75 0.92 11.83
CA ALA A 17 -37.38 0.18 10.61
C ALA A 17 -36.20 -0.78 10.84
N GLY A 18 -35.99 -1.22 12.08
CA GLY A 18 -34.86 -2.07 12.49
C GLY A 18 -35.24 -3.47 13.00
N GLY A 19 -36.47 -3.94 12.75
CA GLY A 19 -37.00 -5.15 13.40
C GLY A 19 -37.43 -6.30 12.49
N ILE A 20 -37.53 -6.12 11.17
CA ILE A 20 -38.18 -7.11 10.29
C ILE A 20 -37.21 -7.79 9.30
N MET A 21 -35.97 -7.29 9.15
CA MET A 21 -34.94 -7.91 8.29
C MET A 21 -33.96 -8.84 9.03
N ILE A 22 -34.20 -9.15 10.32
CA ILE A 22 -33.36 -10.09 11.09
C ILE A 22 -34.05 -11.46 11.23
N THR A 23 -35.38 -11.53 11.14
CA THR A 23 -36.13 -12.79 11.21
C THR A 23 -36.13 -13.60 9.91
N ALA A 24 -35.95 -12.96 8.75
CA ALA A 24 -35.86 -13.67 7.47
C ALA A 24 -34.50 -14.38 7.26
N VAL A 25 -33.42 -13.87 7.86
CA VAL A 25 -32.09 -14.50 7.76
C VAL A 25 -31.98 -15.69 8.72
N LEU A 26 -32.64 -15.64 9.88
CA LEU A 26 -32.64 -16.75 10.84
C LEU A 26 -33.54 -17.92 10.44
N LEU A 27 -34.62 -17.70 9.65
CA LEU A 27 -35.42 -18.80 9.08
C LEU A 27 -34.87 -19.39 7.77
N ALA A 28 -33.97 -18.68 7.08
CA ALA A 28 -33.30 -19.20 5.88
C ALA A 28 -32.05 -20.04 6.20
N LEU A 29 -31.61 -20.09 7.46
CA LEU A 29 -30.45 -20.88 7.92
C LEU A 29 -30.80 -22.28 8.44
N LEU A 30 -32.06 -22.71 8.34
CA LEU A 30 -32.54 -24.00 8.88
C LEU A 30 -32.96 -25.04 7.82
N CYS A 31 -32.79 -24.78 6.51
CA CYS A 31 -33.21 -25.71 5.45
C CYS A 31 -32.18 -26.02 4.35
N SER A 32 -30.90 -25.71 4.53
CA SER A 32 -29.83 -26.35 3.74
C SER A 32 -29.36 -27.61 4.46
N SER A 33 -30.23 -28.62 4.52
CA SER A 33 -29.75 -29.99 4.62
C SER A 33 -28.79 -30.20 3.44
N PRO A 34 -27.52 -30.58 3.65
CA PRO A 34 -26.78 -31.14 2.55
C PRO A 34 -27.58 -32.36 2.12
N ASP A 35 -27.99 -32.39 0.86
CA ASP A 35 -28.36 -33.63 0.19
C ASP A 35 -27.15 -34.55 0.31
N SER A 36 -27.10 -35.27 1.44
CA SER A 36 -26.33 -36.48 1.58
C SER A 36 -27.06 -37.49 0.71
N ALA A 37 -26.89 -37.34 -0.60
CA ALA A 37 -26.89 -38.47 -1.48
C ALA A 37 -25.87 -39.42 -0.85
N SER A 38 -26.37 -40.42 -0.13
CA SER A 38 -25.65 -41.66 0.11
C SER A 38 -25.34 -42.25 -1.26
N GLN A 39 -24.29 -41.72 -1.91
CA GLN A 39 -23.56 -42.48 -2.90
C GLN A 39 -22.99 -43.66 -2.13
N ALA A 40 -23.70 -44.78 -2.21
CA ALA A 40 -23.12 -46.07 -1.87
C ALA A 40 -21.81 -46.17 -2.67
N LEU A 41 -20.70 -45.97 -1.96
CA LEU A 41 -19.36 -46.08 -2.52
C LEU A 41 -19.25 -47.46 -3.18
N PRO A 42 -18.89 -47.56 -4.47
CA PRO A 42 -18.60 -48.86 -5.07
C PRO A 42 -17.48 -49.52 -4.25
N PRO A 43 -17.56 -50.84 -3.97
CA PRO A 43 -16.69 -51.54 -3.00
C PRO A 43 -15.21 -51.64 -3.43
N GLY A 44 -14.77 -50.87 -4.43
CA GLY A 44 -13.37 -50.69 -4.82
C GLY A 44 -12.74 -49.34 -4.46
N ALA A 45 -13.49 -48.40 -3.84
CA ALA A 45 -13.00 -47.04 -3.55
C ALA A 45 -12.27 -46.87 -2.20
N LEU A 46 -12.17 -47.93 -1.38
CA LEU A 46 -11.53 -47.88 -0.05
C LEU A 46 -10.01 -48.11 -0.08
N GLY A 47 -9.42 -48.34 -1.26
CA GLY A 47 -7.99 -48.62 -1.42
C GLY A 47 -7.17 -47.49 -2.06
N ALA A 48 -7.81 -46.40 -2.50
CA ALA A 48 -7.06 -45.26 -3.03
C ALA A 48 -6.58 -44.40 -1.85
N PRO A 49 -5.26 -44.10 -1.74
CA PRO A 49 -4.79 -43.16 -0.73
C PRO A 49 -5.52 -41.82 -0.92
N PRO A 50 -5.85 -41.09 0.16
CA PRO A 50 -6.43 -39.76 0.05
C PRO A 50 -5.53 -38.93 -0.86
N ARG A 51 -6.09 -38.38 -1.94
CA ARG A 51 -5.34 -37.46 -2.79
C ARG A 51 -4.96 -36.27 -1.93
N ALA A 52 -3.66 -35.98 -1.84
CA ALA A 52 -3.20 -34.81 -1.13
C ALA A 52 -3.88 -33.57 -1.72
N ASP A 53 -4.51 -32.76 -0.87
CA ASP A 53 -4.95 -31.44 -1.31
C ASP A 53 -3.70 -30.66 -1.67
N GLU A 54 -3.68 -30.26 -2.92
CA GLU A 54 -2.51 -29.73 -3.58
C GLU A 54 -2.58 -28.20 -3.66
N SER A 55 -3.68 -27.59 -3.18
CA SER A 55 -3.92 -26.15 -3.14
C SER A 55 -2.88 -25.41 -2.28
N PRO A 56 -2.67 -24.09 -2.53
CA PRO A 56 -1.76 -23.31 -1.70
C PRO A 56 -2.20 -23.32 -0.24
N THR A 57 -1.26 -23.59 0.67
CA THR A 57 -1.53 -23.43 2.09
C THR A 57 -1.80 -21.95 2.42
N ALA A 58 -2.44 -21.68 3.56
CA ALA A 58 -2.71 -20.32 4.02
C ALA A 58 -1.43 -19.46 4.20
N TRP A 59 -0.25 -20.11 4.21
CA TRP A 59 1.05 -19.49 4.44
C TRP A 59 1.90 -19.49 3.16
N ALA A 60 1.39 -19.99 2.03
CA ALA A 60 2.15 -20.10 0.80
C ALA A 60 2.51 -18.72 0.22
N CYS A 61 3.74 -18.56 -0.24
CA CYS A 61 4.14 -17.38 -0.99
C CYS A 61 3.44 -17.37 -2.36
N THR A 62 2.42 -16.53 -2.49
CA THR A 62 1.58 -16.36 -3.68
C THR A 62 1.58 -14.90 -4.11
N VAL A 63 0.96 -14.60 -5.26
CA VAL A 63 0.71 -13.21 -5.68
C VAL A 63 -0.12 -12.45 -4.65
N GLU A 64 -1.02 -13.14 -3.94
CA GLU A 64 -1.85 -12.52 -2.91
C GLU A 64 -1.07 -12.18 -1.64
N THR A 65 -0.16 -13.06 -1.18
CA THR A 65 0.72 -12.72 -0.06
C THR A 65 1.72 -11.63 -0.42
N LEU A 66 2.18 -11.60 -1.69
CA LEU A 66 3.07 -10.54 -2.19
C LEU A 66 2.35 -9.19 -2.12
N ARG A 67 1.12 -9.14 -2.63
CA ARG A 67 0.24 -7.97 -2.55
C ARG A 67 0.02 -7.52 -1.11
N ALA A 68 -0.19 -8.46 -0.19
CA ALA A 68 -0.47 -8.17 1.20
C ALA A 68 0.80 -7.84 2.03
N GLY A 69 2.00 -8.04 1.46
CA GLY A 69 3.27 -7.85 2.18
C GLY A 69 3.44 -8.77 3.40
N ARG A 70 2.77 -9.92 3.41
CA ARG A 70 2.81 -10.87 4.55
C ARG A 70 3.98 -11.83 4.45
N GLU A 71 4.47 -12.27 5.60
CA GLU A 71 5.38 -13.41 5.68
C GLU A 71 4.71 -14.67 5.14
N CYS A 72 5.52 -15.52 4.49
CA CYS A 72 5.04 -16.69 3.77
C CYS A 72 6.16 -17.74 3.61
N ILE A 73 5.78 -18.94 3.19
CA ILE A 73 6.62 -20.11 2.97
C ILE A 73 6.61 -20.47 1.48
N PHE A 74 7.79 -20.74 0.93
CA PHE A 74 7.94 -21.19 -0.45
C PHE A 74 7.77 -22.71 -0.51
N GLU A 75 6.59 -23.14 -0.96
CA GLU A 75 6.19 -24.56 -1.04
C GLU A 75 5.85 -25.00 -2.48
N ALA A 76 6.15 -24.15 -3.47
CA ALA A 76 5.84 -24.45 -4.86
C ALA A 76 6.65 -25.65 -5.36
N ASP A 77 5.97 -26.53 -6.07
CA ASP A 77 6.58 -27.63 -6.81
C ASP A 77 6.62 -27.25 -8.29
N VAL A 78 7.82 -27.17 -8.84
CA VAL A 78 8.06 -26.64 -10.19
C VAL A 78 8.93 -27.62 -10.97
N SER A 79 8.46 -27.96 -12.17
CA SER A 79 9.23 -28.77 -13.11
C SER A 79 10.24 -27.89 -13.85
N SER A 80 11.46 -28.38 -14.00
CA SER A 80 12.51 -27.65 -14.72
C SER A 80 12.25 -27.59 -16.23
N SER A 81 12.57 -26.45 -16.84
CA SER A 81 12.57 -26.24 -18.28
C SER A 81 13.95 -26.56 -18.87
N THR A 82 13.94 -27.08 -20.09
CA THR A 82 15.14 -27.28 -20.91
C THR A 82 15.48 -26.05 -21.77
N ASP A 83 14.51 -25.16 -22.00
CA ASP A 83 14.72 -23.89 -22.70
C ASP A 83 14.93 -22.76 -21.68
N VAL A 84 16.20 -22.52 -21.38
CA VAL A 84 16.63 -21.59 -20.33
C VAL A 84 16.29 -20.14 -20.66
N GLN A 85 16.47 -19.74 -21.92
CA GLN A 85 16.28 -18.34 -22.32
C GLN A 85 14.79 -18.00 -22.41
N ALA A 86 13.98 -18.89 -23.01
CA ALA A 86 12.55 -18.66 -23.10
C ALA A 86 11.88 -18.64 -21.72
N GLN A 87 12.31 -19.52 -20.81
CA GLN A 87 11.77 -19.59 -19.46
C GLN A 87 12.17 -18.37 -18.61
N ALA A 88 13.42 -17.89 -18.67
CA ALA A 88 13.82 -16.66 -17.99
C ALA A 88 13.00 -15.45 -18.48
N ALA A 89 12.83 -15.30 -19.80
CA ALA A 89 12.00 -14.24 -20.38
C ALA A 89 10.51 -14.40 -20.00
N GLY A 90 10.03 -15.64 -19.95
CA GLY A 90 8.67 -15.98 -19.53
C GLY A 90 8.40 -15.62 -18.07
N ASN A 91 9.37 -15.85 -17.17
CA ASN A 91 9.28 -15.45 -15.77
C ASN A 91 9.12 -13.93 -15.63
N VAL A 92 9.98 -13.16 -16.31
CA VAL A 92 9.92 -11.69 -16.28
C VAL A 92 8.59 -11.19 -16.86
N ARG A 93 8.14 -11.75 -17.99
CA ARG A 93 6.85 -11.38 -18.61
C ARG A 93 5.68 -11.62 -17.66
N THR A 94 5.62 -12.81 -17.06
CA THR A 94 4.56 -13.18 -16.11
C THR A 94 4.44 -12.17 -14.97
N LEU A 95 5.59 -11.72 -14.43
CA LEU A 95 5.60 -10.72 -13.37
C LEU A 95 5.15 -9.34 -13.85
N LYS A 96 5.60 -8.90 -15.02
CA LYS A 96 5.16 -7.63 -15.61
C LYS A 96 3.65 -7.62 -15.83
N ASP A 97 3.07 -8.74 -16.28
CA ASP A 97 1.63 -8.87 -16.52
C ASP A 97 0.81 -8.70 -15.24
N ILE A 98 1.27 -9.24 -14.11
CA ILE A 98 0.60 -9.04 -12.80
C ILE A 98 0.96 -7.70 -12.14
N GLY A 99 2.07 -7.08 -12.55
CA GLY A 99 2.64 -5.87 -11.95
C GLY A 99 1.66 -4.69 -11.96
N HIS A 100 0.92 -4.48 -13.04
CA HIS A 100 -0.08 -3.41 -13.15
C HIS A 100 -1.14 -3.48 -12.03
N ALA A 101 -1.71 -4.66 -11.80
CA ALA A 101 -2.73 -4.86 -10.78
C ALA A 101 -2.17 -4.66 -9.36
N LEU A 102 -0.96 -5.16 -9.11
CA LEU A 102 -0.28 -5.00 -7.82
C LEU A 102 0.06 -3.53 -7.54
N CYS A 103 0.61 -2.82 -8.52
CA CYS A 103 0.95 -1.40 -8.40
C CYS A 103 -0.28 -0.50 -8.27
N THR A 104 -1.37 -0.81 -8.98
CA THR A 104 -2.67 -0.12 -8.82
C THR A 104 -3.19 -0.24 -7.40
N GLN A 105 -3.08 -1.42 -6.79
CA GLN A 105 -3.50 -1.65 -5.41
C GLN A 105 -2.57 -0.95 -4.41
N ALA A 106 -1.25 -1.07 -4.58
CA ALA A 106 -0.26 -0.44 -3.69
C ALA A 106 -0.32 1.09 -3.72
N SER A 107 -0.73 1.67 -4.85
CA SER A 107 -0.84 3.13 -5.01
C SER A 107 -2.16 3.70 -4.47
N LYS A 108 -3.00 2.87 -3.83
CA LYS A 108 -4.27 3.32 -3.25
C LYS A 108 -4.05 3.79 -1.80
N PRO A 109 -4.24 5.08 -1.50
CA PRO A 109 -4.12 5.57 -0.14
C PRO A 109 -5.26 5.04 0.76
N PRO A 110 -5.02 4.88 2.07
CA PRO A 110 -6.00 4.32 3.01
C PRO A 110 -7.24 5.21 3.21
N THR A 111 -7.14 6.50 2.91
CA THR A 111 -8.19 7.51 3.09
C THR A 111 -9.33 7.43 2.08
N GLY A 112 -9.36 6.40 1.22
CA GLY A 112 -10.44 6.19 0.23
C GLY A 112 -10.37 7.13 -0.98
N VAL A 113 -9.29 7.88 -1.13
CA VAL A 113 -9.02 8.72 -2.31
C VAL A 113 -8.78 7.84 -3.54
N THR A 114 -9.08 8.37 -4.72
CA THR A 114 -8.79 7.75 -6.01
C THR A 114 -7.31 7.36 -6.12
N THR A 115 -7.03 6.18 -6.68
CA THR A 115 -5.68 5.71 -6.99
C THR A 115 -4.86 6.78 -7.71
N ASP A 116 -3.64 7.03 -7.24
CA ASP A 116 -2.74 7.99 -7.86
C ASP A 116 -2.05 7.38 -9.08
N LYS A 117 -2.44 7.83 -10.28
CA LYS A 117 -1.92 7.31 -11.55
C LYS A 117 -0.41 7.51 -11.72
N ASN A 118 0.14 8.62 -11.22
CA ASN A 118 1.58 8.89 -11.32
C ASN A 118 2.37 7.90 -10.46
N LEU A 119 1.83 7.58 -9.28
CA LEU A 119 2.44 6.60 -8.38
C LEU A 119 2.34 5.18 -8.95
N VAL A 120 1.24 4.84 -9.62
CA VAL A 120 1.09 3.57 -10.35
C VAL A 120 2.19 3.43 -11.41
N SER A 121 2.36 4.42 -12.28
CA SER A 121 3.39 4.38 -13.34
C SER A 121 4.80 4.32 -12.77
N GLN A 122 5.08 5.00 -11.65
CA GLN A 122 6.38 4.89 -10.98
C GLN A 122 6.61 3.47 -10.40
N CYS A 123 5.58 2.90 -9.77
CA CYS A 123 5.64 1.54 -9.24
C CYS A 123 5.87 0.53 -10.36
N GLU A 124 5.14 0.61 -11.47
CA GLU A 124 5.26 -0.32 -12.60
C GLU A 124 6.65 -0.34 -13.21
N ARG A 125 7.26 0.84 -13.34
CA ARG A 125 8.66 0.97 -13.80
C ARG A 125 9.61 0.25 -12.85
N LYS A 126 9.59 0.61 -11.56
CA LYS A 126 10.46 -0.01 -10.54
C LYS A 126 10.22 -1.53 -10.41
N PHE A 127 8.97 -1.95 -10.54
CA PHE A 127 8.59 -3.36 -10.48
C PHE A 127 9.12 -4.12 -11.70
N SER A 128 9.04 -3.51 -12.88
CA SER A 128 9.60 -4.06 -14.12
C SER A 128 11.11 -4.17 -14.05
N ASP A 129 11.80 -3.13 -13.57
CA ASP A 129 13.25 -3.12 -13.39
C ASP A 129 13.68 -4.23 -12.42
N ALA A 130 13.02 -4.32 -11.25
CA ALA A 130 13.28 -5.39 -10.28
C ALA A 130 12.98 -6.79 -10.83
N ALA A 131 11.97 -6.93 -11.71
CA ALA A 131 11.66 -8.18 -12.36
C ALA A 131 12.78 -8.61 -13.34
N GLU A 132 13.27 -7.68 -14.15
CA GLU A 132 14.37 -7.93 -15.08
C GLU A 132 15.66 -8.32 -14.36
N ASP A 133 15.99 -7.62 -13.27
CA ASP A 133 17.25 -7.82 -12.54
C ASP A 133 17.28 -9.09 -11.69
N HIS A 134 16.13 -9.52 -11.16
CA HIS A 134 16.11 -10.54 -10.10
C HIS A 134 15.25 -11.77 -10.39
N CYS A 135 14.38 -11.73 -11.39
CA CYS A 135 13.32 -12.74 -11.54
C CYS A 135 13.49 -13.66 -12.74
N GLY A 136 14.56 -13.51 -13.53
CA GLY A 136 14.98 -14.52 -14.52
C GLY A 136 15.40 -15.86 -13.88
N LEU A 137 15.81 -15.83 -12.59
CA LEU A 137 16.35 -16.97 -11.85
C LEU A 137 17.56 -17.60 -12.58
N ASP A 138 17.66 -18.92 -12.58
CA ASP A 138 18.62 -19.69 -13.37
C ASP A 138 18.13 -19.98 -14.80
N GLY A 139 16.95 -19.43 -15.17
CA GLY A 139 16.24 -19.69 -16.41
C GLY A 139 15.72 -21.12 -16.56
N LYS A 140 16.03 -22.06 -15.67
CA LYS A 140 15.46 -23.42 -15.73
C LYS A 140 14.18 -23.52 -14.93
N THR A 141 14.08 -22.72 -13.88
CA THR A 141 12.99 -22.82 -12.91
C THR A 141 11.87 -21.84 -13.26
N PRO A 142 10.62 -22.31 -13.44
CA PRO A 142 9.46 -21.43 -13.47
C PRO A 142 9.35 -20.63 -12.18
N ILE A 143 9.06 -19.35 -12.30
CA ILE A 143 8.96 -18.48 -11.12
C ILE A 143 7.73 -18.76 -10.27
N ILE A 144 6.63 -19.18 -10.89
CA ILE A 144 5.35 -19.46 -10.28
C ILE A 144 4.86 -20.82 -10.79
N ASP A 145 4.34 -21.67 -9.91
CA ASP A 145 3.74 -22.95 -10.28
C ASP A 145 2.32 -22.78 -10.85
N ALA A 146 1.72 -23.87 -11.30
CA ALA A 146 0.36 -23.86 -11.85
C ALA A 146 -0.72 -23.37 -10.85
N LYS A 147 -0.39 -23.27 -9.56
CA LYS A 147 -1.29 -22.88 -8.48
C LYS A 147 -1.04 -21.46 -7.98
N GLY A 148 -0.15 -20.71 -8.64
CA GLY A 148 0.14 -19.33 -8.28
C GLY A 148 1.12 -19.18 -7.12
N ARG A 149 1.86 -20.23 -6.76
CA ARG A 149 2.87 -20.20 -5.70
C ARG A 149 4.26 -19.93 -6.27
N PHE A 150 5.02 -19.08 -5.60
CA PHE A 150 6.38 -18.77 -6.00
C PHE A 150 7.34 -19.93 -5.71
N ALA A 151 8.20 -20.23 -6.68
CA ALA A 151 9.29 -21.21 -6.53
C ALA A 151 10.25 -20.80 -5.40
N PRO A 152 10.81 -21.76 -4.62
CA PRO A 152 11.82 -21.46 -3.62
C PRO A 152 13.04 -20.69 -4.15
N ALA A 153 13.44 -20.97 -5.39
CA ALA A 153 14.51 -20.24 -6.09
C ALA A 153 14.18 -18.75 -6.29
N ALA A 154 12.90 -18.39 -6.33
CA ALA A 154 12.43 -17.01 -6.52
C ALA A 154 12.45 -16.15 -5.24
N ARG A 155 13.01 -16.64 -4.14
CA ARG A 155 13.02 -15.91 -2.85
C ARG A 155 13.68 -14.52 -2.94
N ALA A 156 14.72 -14.36 -3.74
CA ALA A 156 15.37 -13.07 -3.95
C ALA A 156 14.45 -12.12 -4.74
N CYS A 157 13.93 -12.58 -5.87
CA CYS A 157 12.94 -11.87 -6.67
C CYS A 157 11.73 -11.42 -5.84
N TYR A 158 11.08 -12.34 -5.13
CA TYR A 158 9.89 -12.04 -4.32
C TYR A 158 10.14 -10.91 -3.31
N ARG A 159 11.30 -10.92 -2.65
CA ARG A 159 11.68 -9.87 -1.70
C ARG A 159 11.85 -8.51 -2.37
N GLN A 160 12.49 -8.46 -3.53
CA GLN A 160 12.66 -7.21 -4.28
C GLN A 160 11.33 -6.64 -4.76
N LEU A 161 10.45 -7.47 -5.31
CA LEU A 161 9.10 -7.04 -5.70
C LEU A 161 8.28 -6.57 -4.50
N SER A 162 8.36 -7.29 -3.37
CA SER A 162 7.69 -6.91 -2.12
C SER A 162 8.17 -5.54 -1.63
N GLN A 163 9.48 -5.26 -1.71
CA GLN A 163 10.04 -3.96 -1.33
C GLN A 163 9.45 -2.84 -2.18
N VAL A 164 9.39 -3.01 -3.50
CA VAL A 164 8.79 -2.01 -4.41
C VAL A 164 7.33 -1.70 -4.03
N LEU A 165 6.54 -2.74 -3.75
CA LEU A 165 5.13 -2.57 -3.37
C LEU A 165 4.98 -1.91 -1.99
N GLN A 166 5.84 -2.25 -1.02
CA GLN A 166 5.85 -1.64 0.30
C GLN A 166 6.24 -0.17 0.25
N ASP A 167 7.31 0.17 -0.49
CA ASP A 167 7.74 1.56 -0.70
C ASP A 167 6.64 2.39 -1.37
N THR A 168 5.96 1.79 -2.35
CA THR A 168 4.82 2.42 -3.04
C THR A 168 3.65 2.66 -2.08
N THR A 169 3.31 1.67 -1.26
CA THR A 169 2.22 1.79 -0.25
C THR A 169 2.53 2.85 0.80
N MET A 170 3.79 2.91 1.26
CA MET A 170 4.27 3.95 2.16
C MET A 170 4.15 5.33 1.50
N MET A 171 4.60 5.46 0.25
CA MET A 171 4.55 6.71 -0.50
C MET A 171 3.10 7.15 -0.76
N ALA A 172 2.19 6.22 -1.06
CA ALA A 172 0.77 6.48 -1.21
C ALA A 172 0.18 7.06 0.08
N THR A 173 0.60 6.54 1.22
CA THR A 173 0.11 6.98 2.55
C THR A 173 0.66 8.36 2.92
N VAL A 174 1.95 8.59 2.71
CA VAL A 174 2.64 9.78 3.22
C VAL A 174 2.55 10.97 2.26
N ALA A 175 2.72 10.73 0.95
CA ALA A 175 2.94 11.80 -0.03
C ALA A 175 1.76 12.02 -0.97
N SER A 176 0.84 11.07 -1.11
CA SER A 176 -0.19 11.15 -2.16
C SER A 176 -1.12 12.34 -2.02
N ALA A 177 -1.62 12.62 -0.82
CA ALA A 177 -2.48 13.78 -0.58
C ALA A 177 -1.76 15.10 -0.93
N CYS A 178 -0.48 15.21 -0.53
CA CYS A 178 0.35 16.36 -0.84
C CYS A 178 0.56 16.53 -2.34
N CYS A 179 1.03 15.48 -3.03
CA CYS A 179 1.35 15.54 -4.45
C CYS A 179 0.10 15.77 -5.32
N GLN A 180 -1.05 15.19 -4.95
CA GLN A 180 -2.31 15.47 -5.64
C GLN A 180 -2.77 16.92 -5.43
N CYS A 181 -2.64 17.47 -4.21
CA CYS A 181 -2.94 18.87 -3.97
C CYS A 181 -2.01 19.78 -4.78
N ALA A 182 -0.72 19.49 -4.78
CA ALA A 182 0.30 20.25 -5.49
C ALA A 182 0.05 20.28 -7.00
N GLN A 183 -0.36 19.14 -7.57
CA GLN A 183 -0.77 19.04 -8.97
C GLN A 183 -2.04 19.85 -9.24
N LYS A 184 -3.08 19.73 -8.40
CA LYS A 184 -4.33 20.51 -8.55
C LYS A 184 -4.11 22.02 -8.46
N ARG A 185 -3.12 22.45 -7.68
CA ARG A 185 -2.76 23.86 -7.47
C ARG A 185 -1.67 24.37 -8.42
N ASN A 186 -1.20 23.53 -9.34
CA ASN A 186 -0.12 23.85 -10.29
C ASN A 186 1.14 24.39 -9.60
N CYS A 187 1.53 23.82 -8.47
CA CYS A 187 2.78 24.20 -7.82
C CYS A 187 3.99 23.79 -8.71
N PRO A 188 5.11 24.54 -8.69
CA PRO A 188 6.28 24.23 -9.50
C PRO A 188 6.92 22.90 -9.10
N GLY A 189 7.49 22.16 -10.06
CA GLY A 189 8.18 20.88 -9.78
C GLY A 189 7.26 19.75 -9.31
N THR A 190 5.97 19.80 -9.64
CA THR A 190 4.95 18.82 -9.24
C THR A 190 4.58 17.85 -10.36
N GLY A 191 3.60 16.97 -10.11
CA GLY A 191 3.25 15.84 -10.97
C GLY A 191 4.07 14.59 -10.61
N GLU A 192 4.53 13.83 -11.60
CA GLU A 192 5.34 12.61 -11.38
C GLU A 192 6.61 12.88 -10.55
N ARG A 193 7.24 14.05 -10.75
CA ARG A 193 8.45 14.46 -10.03
C ARG A 193 8.23 14.78 -8.55
N CYS A 194 6.98 14.97 -8.13
CA CYS A 194 6.68 15.24 -6.71
C CYS A 194 7.17 14.10 -5.82
N TYR A 195 6.83 12.86 -6.18
CA TYR A 195 7.24 11.68 -5.42
C TYR A 195 8.76 11.48 -5.38
N GLU A 196 9.45 11.77 -6.48
CA GLU A 196 10.91 11.69 -6.54
C GLU A 196 11.56 12.74 -5.64
N ASN A 197 11.12 13.99 -5.73
CA ASN A 197 11.62 15.09 -4.89
C ASN A 197 11.35 14.84 -3.40
N VAL A 198 10.18 14.30 -3.05
CA VAL A 198 9.85 13.90 -1.69
C VAL A 198 10.76 12.78 -1.21
N SER A 199 10.97 11.74 -2.02
CA SER A 199 11.85 10.62 -1.67
C SER A 199 13.31 11.04 -1.46
N ARG A 200 13.79 12.03 -2.22
CA ARG A 200 15.14 12.57 -2.13
C ARG A 200 15.29 13.72 -1.15
N GLN A 201 14.18 14.21 -0.60
CA GLN A 201 14.12 15.45 0.20
C GLN A 201 14.66 16.69 -0.55
N GLU A 202 14.58 16.68 -1.89
CA GLU A 202 15.08 17.72 -2.79
C GLU A 202 13.93 18.63 -3.23
N MET A 203 13.30 19.34 -2.28
CA MET A 203 12.27 20.34 -2.61
C MET A 203 12.87 21.75 -2.62
N GLY A 204 12.81 22.41 -3.79
CA GLY A 204 13.23 23.80 -3.92
C GLY A 204 12.36 24.76 -3.08
N ALA A 205 12.93 25.89 -2.68
CA ALA A 205 12.24 26.86 -1.80
C ALA A 205 10.90 27.37 -2.38
N SER A 206 10.81 27.54 -3.70
CA SER A 206 9.56 27.94 -4.37
C SER A 206 8.48 26.86 -4.32
N VAL A 207 8.88 25.58 -4.37
CA VAL A 207 7.97 24.43 -4.23
C VAL A 207 7.43 24.40 -2.81
N LEU A 208 8.31 24.45 -1.81
CA LEU A 208 7.95 24.45 -0.39
C LEU A 208 7.00 25.61 -0.04
N ALA A 209 7.26 26.82 -0.55
CA ALA A 209 6.39 27.97 -0.34
C ALA A 209 4.98 27.73 -0.91
N CYS A 210 4.88 27.13 -2.11
CA CYS A 210 3.59 26.80 -2.70
C CYS A 210 2.85 25.72 -1.89
N LEU A 211 3.55 24.64 -1.51
CA LEU A 211 2.97 23.54 -0.73
C LEU A 211 2.48 24.02 0.65
N SER A 212 3.28 24.82 1.35
CA SER A 212 2.92 25.37 2.66
C SER A 212 1.68 26.26 2.57
N ASN A 213 1.65 27.18 1.60
CA ASN A 213 0.55 28.16 1.47
C ASN A 213 -0.74 27.55 0.92
N GLN A 214 -0.67 26.56 0.02
CA GLN A 214 -1.84 26.06 -0.71
C GLN A 214 -2.26 24.63 -0.32
N CYS A 215 -1.35 23.86 0.28
CA CYS A 215 -1.52 22.43 0.56
C CYS A 215 -1.07 22.04 1.99
N GLY A 216 -0.94 23.01 2.92
CA GLY A 216 -0.30 22.83 4.22
C GLY A 216 -0.78 21.62 5.02
N GLU A 217 -2.09 21.40 5.14
CA GLU A 217 -2.63 20.21 5.84
C GLU A 217 -2.28 18.90 5.12
N ALA A 218 -2.46 18.87 3.80
CA ALA A 218 -2.20 17.68 2.97
C ALA A 218 -0.70 17.33 2.88
N CYS A 219 0.18 18.32 3.06
CA CYS A 219 1.63 18.19 3.00
C CYS A 219 2.31 18.16 4.36
N SER A 220 1.56 18.20 5.46
CA SER A 220 2.11 18.29 6.82
C SER A 220 3.12 17.18 7.17
N LEU A 221 2.94 15.97 6.65
CA LEU A 221 3.86 14.83 6.85
C LEU A 221 5.10 14.87 5.95
N VAL A 222 5.05 15.64 4.86
CA VAL A 222 6.08 15.70 3.81
C VAL A 222 6.95 16.94 3.95
N MET A 223 6.40 17.99 4.57
CA MET A 223 7.14 19.23 4.81
C MET A 223 8.29 18.94 5.78
N PRO A 224 9.52 19.42 5.46
CA PRO A 224 10.59 19.38 6.44
C PRO A 224 10.08 20.10 7.68
N ALA A 225 10.21 19.47 8.85
CA ALA A 225 9.94 20.15 10.11
C ALA A 225 10.74 21.44 10.06
N SER A 226 10.04 22.58 10.02
CA SER A 226 10.67 23.89 10.05
C SER A 226 11.78 23.78 11.08
N GLN A 227 13.04 23.91 10.66
CA GLN A 227 14.10 24.07 11.63
C GLN A 227 13.65 25.30 12.41
N ALA A 228 13.10 25.04 13.60
CA ALA A 228 12.97 26.04 14.61
C ALA A 228 14.40 26.52 14.74
N THR A 229 14.64 27.68 14.15
CA THR A 229 15.78 28.50 14.46
C THR A 229 15.73 28.66 15.98
N SER A 230 16.41 27.76 16.68
CA SER A 230 17.19 28.07 17.87
C SER A 230 18.31 29.01 17.43
N GLY A 231 17.92 30.14 16.83
CA GLY A 231 18.63 31.38 16.98
C GLY A 231 18.34 31.80 18.40
N GLU A 232 19.03 31.16 19.34
CA GLU A 232 19.35 31.84 20.58
C GLU A 232 20.15 33.07 20.16
N VAL A 233 19.42 34.17 19.96
CA VAL A 233 19.98 35.51 19.95
C VAL A 233 20.58 35.69 21.34
N ARG A 234 21.81 35.25 21.50
CA ARG A 234 22.65 35.58 22.65
C ARG A 234 22.71 37.10 22.65
N PRO A 235 22.15 37.81 23.65
CA PRO A 235 22.27 39.25 23.69
C PRO A 235 23.76 39.56 23.87
N VAL A 236 24.33 40.18 22.84
CA VAL A 236 25.65 40.81 22.88
C VAL A 236 25.55 41.99 23.84
N ARG A 237 25.58 41.72 25.15
CA ARG A 237 25.68 42.77 26.17
C ARG A 237 26.22 42.30 27.51
N GLN A 238 27.30 41.52 27.53
CA GLN A 238 28.04 41.32 28.79
C GLN A 238 29.51 40.87 28.64
N GLN A 239 30.18 41.25 27.55
CA GLN A 239 31.60 40.93 27.34
C GLN A 239 32.50 42.18 27.32
N ALA A 240 32.05 43.26 27.96
CA ALA A 240 32.83 44.47 28.19
C ALA A 240 32.61 44.99 29.62
N ARG A 241 33.06 44.22 30.63
CA ARG A 241 33.20 44.73 32.01
C ARG A 241 34.17 43.92 32.90
N ARG A 242 35.20 43.31 32.32
CA ARG A 242 36.30 42.68 33.08
C ARG A 242 37.66 43.04 32.47
N SER A 243 37.91 44.34 32.34
CA SER A 243 39.22 44.86 31.94
C SER A 243 39.50 46.21 32.60
N SER A 244 39.19 46.36 33.89
CA SER A 244 39.60 47.54 34.68
C SER A 244 39.48 47.25 36.19
N GLN A 245 40.42 46.51 36.76
CA GLN A 245 40.77 46.68 38.18
C GLN A 245 42.28 46.88 38.27
N LEU A 246 42.67 48.14 38.06
CA LEU A 246 43.83 48.79 38.66
C LEU A 246 43.76 48.58 40.19
N SER A 247 44.85 48.15 40.84
CA SER A 247 45.89 48.99 41.46
C SER A 247 45.38 49.96 42.53
N GLY A 248 45.92 49.81 43.75
CA GLY A 248 45.82 50.75 44.89
C GLY A 248 45.36 50.03 46.17
N SER A 249 46.25 49.54 47.04
CA SER A 249 47.02 50.26 48.08
C SER A 249 46.15 50.82 49.21
N LEU A 250 46.23 50.18 50.38
CA LEU A 250 46.45 50.76 51.71
C LEU A 250 46.93 49.65 52.64
#